data_AF-Q0GPL9-F1
#
_entry.id   AF-Q0GPL9-F1
#
_cell.length_a   1.000
_cell.length_b   1.000
_cell.length_c   1.000
_cell.angle_alpha   90.00
_cell.angle_beta   90.00
_cell.angle_gamma   90.00
#
_symmetry.space_group_name_H-M   'P 1'
#
loop_
_entity.id
_entity.type
_entity.pdbx_description
1 polymer ?
#
loop_
_entity_poly.entity_id
_entity_poly.type
_entity_poly.pdbx_seq_one_letter_code
_entity_poly.pdbx_strand_id
1 'polypeptide(L)' 'MSEEKKDTNKCGGKNKAMLAYGVIQLGSTVISAVALAAIAFGFCSVKKESKVFNECVAERVEKMGDMQSEAVRYCNGG' A
#
# COMPACT_ATOMS: atom_id res chain seq x y z
N MET A 1 -54.24 28.13 21.10
CA MET A 1 -55.31 27.63 21.97
C MET A 1 -56.11 26.56 21.22
N SER A 2 -56.12 25.26 21.55
CA SER A 2 -55.36 24.52 22.57
C SER A 2 -55.23 23.00 22.28
N GLU A 3 -54.14 22.28 22.58
CA GLU A 3 -52.71 22.65 22.77
C GLU A 3 -51.82 21.36 22.62
N GLU A 4 -50.82 21.08 23.49
CA GLU A 4 -49.83 19.96 23.41
C GLU A 4 -50.40 18.53 23.57
N LYS A 5 -49.90 17.56 22.78
CA LYS A 5 -49.78 16.14 23.21
C LYS A 5 -48.43 15.54 22.84
N LYS A 6 -47.63 15.21 23.86
CA LYS A 6 -46.49 14.29 23.75
C LYS A 6 -46.98 12.90 23.34
N ASP A 7 -46.28 12.24 22.42
CA ASP A 7 -46.22 10.77 22.45
C ASP A 7 -44.89 10.20 21.95
N THR A 8 -44.11 9.72 22.92
CA THR A 8 -43.33 8.48 22.94
C THR A 8 -42.53 8.03 21.69
N ASN A 9 -41.21 8.20 21.80
CA ASN A 9 -40.14 7.28 21.37
C ASN A 9 -40.38 6.37 20.13
N LYS A 10 -39.76 6.72 18.99
CA LYS A 10 -39.48 5.76 17.91
C LYS A 10 -38.13 5.96 17.21
N CYS A 11 -37.07 6.22 17.99
CA CYS A 11 -35.70 6.39 17.49
C CYS A 11 -34.90 5.06 17.51
N GLY A 12 -35.27 4.10 16.65
CA GLY A 12 -34.63 2.77 16.60
C GLY A 12 -34.13 2.30 15.23
N GLY A 13 -34.75 2.74 14.12
CA GLY A 13 -34.46 2.20 12.79
C GLY A 13 -33.33 2.89 12.01
N LYS A 14 -33.29 4.24 12.04
CA LYS A 14 -32.40 5.03 11.16
C LYS A 14 -30.90 4.84 11.44
N ASN A 15 -30.54 4.52 12.69
CA ASN A 15 -29.14 4.45 13.11
C ASN A 15 -28.37 3.26 12.52
N LYS A 16 -29.03 2.11 12.27
CA LYS A 16 -28.35 0.91 11.71
C LYS A 16 -27.92 1.11 10.26
N ALA A 17 -28.74 1.77 9.44
CA ALA A 17 -28.38 2.08 8.05
C ALA A 17 -27.20 3.07 7.96
N MET A 18 -27.19 4.09 8.82
CA MET A 18 -26.11 5.08 8.87
C MET A 18 -24.78 4.48 9.35
N LEU A 19 -24.82 3.58 10.35
CA LEU A 19 -23.63 2.85 10.80
C LEU A 19 -23.08 1.89 9.73
N ALA A 20 -23.95 1.18 8.99
CA ALA A 20 -23.50 0.29 7.91
C ALA A 20 -22.77 1.06 6.80
N TYR A 21 -23.28 2.25 6.41
CA TYR A 21 -22.62 3.10 5.43
C TYR A 21 -21.25 3.59 5.91
N GLY A 22 -21.14 4.00 7.19
CA GLY A 22 -19.87 4.38 7.81
C GLY A 22 -18.84 3.23 7.87
N VAL A 23 -19.28 2.00 8.16
CA VAL A 23 -18.39 0.81 8.17
C VAL A 23 -17.87 0.49 6.76
N ILE A 24 -18.70 0.59 5.72
CA ILE A 24 -18.27 0.39 4.32
C ILE A 24 -17.26 1.48 3.91
N GLN A 25 -17.52 2.74 4.26
CA GLN A 25 -16.66 3.88 3.93
C GLN A 25 -15.29 3.83 4.64
N LEU A 26 -15.26 3.38 5.91
CA LEU A 26 -14.01 3.13 6.63
C LEU A 26 -13.27 1.90 6.10
N GLY A 27 -13.99 0.82 5.78
CA GLY A 27 -13.41 -0.42 5.26
C GLY A 27 -12.67 -0.25 3.94
N SER A 28 -13.22 0.52 2.99
CA SER A 28 -12.55 0.81 1.71
C SER A 28 -11.22 1.56 1.89
N THR A 29 -11.15 2.45 2.89
CA THR A 29 -9.94 3.21 3.24
C THR A 29 -8.84 2.28 3.79
N VAL A 30 -9.20 1.34 4.67
CA VAL A 30 -8.25 0.36 5.24
C VAL A 30 -7.68 -0.55 4.14
N ILE A 31 -8.52 -1.07 3.25
CA ILE A 31 -8.08 -1.93 2.13
C ILE A 31 -7.11 -1.16 1.21
N SER A 32 -7.43 0.10 0.89
CA SER A 32 -6.59 0.96 0.05
C SER A 32 -5.24 1.25 0.72
N ALA A 33 -5.22 1.51 2.03
CA ALA A 33 -3.99 1.73 2.79
C ALA A 33 -3.10 0.48 2.86
N VAL A 34 -3.69 -0.71 3.02
CA VAL A 34 -2.94 -1.99 2.99
C VAL A 34 -2.34 -2.26 1.61
N ALA A 35 -3.08 -1.99 0.54
CA ALA A 35 -2.57 -2.12 -0.83
C ALA A 35 -1.38 -1.16 -1.09
N LEU A 36 -1.51 0.11 -0.69
CA LEU A 36 -0.43 1.10 -0.79
C LEU A 36 0.81 0.69 0.03
N ALA A 37 0.61 0.16 1.25
CA ALA A 37 1.70 -0.33 2.09
C ALA A 37 2.41 -1.54 1.44
N ALA A 38 1.66 -2.52 0.92
CA ALA A 38 2.22 -3.69 0.23
C ALA A 38 3.04 -3.28 -1.00
N ILE A 39 2.54 -2.33 -1.81
CA ILE A 39 3.26 -1.74 -2.95
C ILE A 39 4.54 -1.06 -2.46
N ALA A 40 4.48 -0.23 -1.41
CA ALA A 40 5.65 0.45 -0.86
C ALA A 40 6.72 -0.52 -0.34
N PHE A 41 6.33 -1.62 0.33
CA PHE A 41 7.27 -2.67 0.74
C PHE A 41 7.88 -3.42 -0.46
N GLY A 42 7.08 -3.73 -1.49
CA GLY A 42 7.58 -4.31 -2.74
C GLY A 42 8.62 -3.42 -3.42
N PHE A 43 8.33 -2.12 -3.56
CA PHE A 43 9.30 -1.15 -4.08
C PHE A 43 10.55 -1.02 -3.19
N CYS A 44 10.44 -1.18 -1.87
CA CYS A 44 11.61 -1.20 -0.99
C CYS A 44 12.52 -2.41 -1.21
N SER A 45 11.96 -3.61 -1.43
CA SER A 45 12.75 -4.80 -1.78
C SER A 45 13.44 -4.63 -3.14
N VAL A 46 12.68 -4.25 -4.18
CA VAL A 46 13.23 -3.99 -5.52
C VAL A 46 14.31 -2.90 -5.49
N LYS A 47 14.13 -1.83 -4.71
CA LYS A 47 15.13 -0.76 -4.57
C LYS A 47 16.41 -1.23 -3.87
N LYS A 48 16.31 -2.13 -2.89
CA LYS A 48 17.48 -2.75 -2.23
C LYS A 48 18.25 -3.63 -3.21
N GLU A 49 17.56 -4.53 -3.91
CA GLU A 49 18.16 -5.42 -4.92
C GLU A 49 18.79 -4.60 -6.06
N SER A 50 18.10 -3.58 -6.57
CA SER A 50 18.63 -2.67 -7.59
C SER A 50 19.91 -1.96 -7.15
N LYS A 51 20.02 -1.56 -5.87
CA LYS A 51 21.25 -0.93 -5.34
C LYS A 51 22.40 -1.94 -5.34
N VAL A 52 22.17 -3.16 -4.82
CA VAL A 52 23.18 -4.22 -4.75
C VAL A 52 23.63 -4.63 -6.16
N PHE A 53 22.69 -4.76 -7.10
CA PHE A 53 22.97 -5.07 -8.49
C PHE A 53 23.83 -3.98 -9.16
N ASN A 54 23.45 -2.71 -9.03
CA ASN A 54 24.22 -1.60 -9.60
C ASN A 54 25.62 -1.49 -8.98
N GLU A 55 25.76 -1.76 -7.68
CA GLU A 55 27.05 -1.78 -6.98
C GLU A 55 27.94 -2.94 -7.46
N CYS A 56 27.36 -4.13 -7.71
CA CYS A 56 28.03 -5.27 -8.33
C CYS A 56 28.51 -4.96 -9.75
N VAL A 57 27.66 -4.37 -10.60
CA VAL A 57 28.02 -4.03 -11.99
C VAL A 57 29.10 -2.95 -12.02
N ALA A 58 28.99 -1.92 -11.18
CA ALA A 58 30.03 -0.88 -11.06
C ALA A 58 31.37 -1.49 -10.61
N GLU A 59 31.38 -2.34 -9.58
CA GLU A 59 32.60 -3.02 -9.13
C GLU A 59 33.25 -3.88 -10.22
N ARG A 60 32.46 -4.65 -10.97
CA ARG A 60 32.97 -5.47 -12.08
C ARG A 60 33.57 -4.63 -13.20
N VAL A 61 32.90 -3.57 -13.63
CA VAL A 61 33.38 -2.70 -14.71
C VAL A 61 34.59 -1.86 -14.27
N GLU A 62 34.51 -1.22 -13.10
CA GLU A 62 35.51 -0.24 -12.66
C GLU A 62 36.75 -0.87 -12.00
N LYS A 63 36.61 -2.02 -11.32
CA LYS A 63 37.73 -2.68 -10.61
C LYS A 63 38.26 -3.93 -11.30
N MET A 64 37.42 -4.70 -11.99
CA MET A 64 37.85 -5.92 -12.70
C MET A 64 38.08 -5.69 -14.20
N GLY A 65 37.51 -4.61 -14.77
CA GLY A 65 37.66 -4.28 -16.19
C GLY A 65 36.69 -5.04 -17.11
N ASP A 66 35.66 -5.68 -16.53
CA ASP A 66 34.67 -6.45 -17.29
C ASP A 66 33.90 -5.54 -18.27
N MET A 67 33.58 -6.04 -19.47
CA MET A 67 32.64 -5.35 -20.34
C MET A 67 31.25 -5.31 -19.68
N GLN A 68 30.50 -4.21 -19.83
CA GLN A 68 29.19 -4.04 -19.17
C GLN A 68 28.25 -5.23 -19.35
N SER A 69 28.21 -5.84 -20.54
CA SER A 69 27.39 -7.01 -20.83
C SER A 69 27.77 -8.24 -19.99
N GLU A 70 29.06 -8.42 -19.69
CA GLU A 70 29.56 -9.53 -18.88
C GLU A 70 29.31 -9.28 -17.38
N ALA A 71 29.58 -8.06 -16.92
CA ALA A 71 29.25 -7.61 -15.57
C ALA A 71 27.75 -7.77 -15.26
N VAL A 72 26.87 -7.33 -16.17
CA VAL A 72 25.41 -7.47 -16.05
C VAL A 72 24.99 -8.94 -16.03
N ARG A 73 25.57 -9.80 -16.89
CA ARG A 73 25.26 -11.24 -16.91
C ARG A 73 25.64 -11.91 -15.60
N TYR A 74 26.85 -11.65 -15.12
CA TYR A 74 27.37 -12.18 -13.85
C TYR A 74 26.54 -11.71 -12.65
N CYS A 75 26.23 -10.41 -12.55
CA CYS A 75 25.44 -9.87 -11.44
C CYS A 75 23.96 -10.30 -11.48
N ASN A 76 23.47 -10.88 -12.58
CA ASN A 76 22.18 -11.58 -12.67
C ASN A 76 22.29 -13.09 -12.35
N GLY A 77 23.46 -13.59 -11.97
CA GLY A 77 23.66 -14.95 -11.47
C GLY A 77 24.14 -15.99 -12.49
N GLY A 78 24.57 -15.60 -13.69
CA GLY A 78 25.09 -16.54 -14.69
C GLY A 78 25.54 -15.93 -16.00
#